data_AF-A0A3A8A9W4-F1
#
_entry.id   AF-A0A3A8A9W4-F1
#
_cell.length_a   1.000
_cell.length_b   1.000
_cell.length_c   1.000
_cell.angle_alpha   90.00
_cell.angle_beta   90.00
_cell.angle_gamma   90.00
#
_symmetry.space_group_name_H-M   'P 1'
#
loop_
_entity.id
_entity.type
_entity.pdbx_description
1 polymer ?
#
loop_
_entity_poly.entity_id
_entity_poly.type
_entity_poly.pdbx_seq_one_letter_code
_entity_poly.pdbx_strand_id
1 'polypeptide(L)' 'MITAHRQGSCVVAVFTRDVAETKAGRATDAGKAAGFPLTFAAEPEE' A
#
# COMPACT_ATOMS: atom_id res chain seq x y z
N MET A 1 9.07 -8.31 -4.36
CA MET A 1 9.31 -7.39 -3.22
C MET A 1 10.02 -8.15 -2.10
N ILE A 2 11.24 -7.75 -1.72
CA ILE A 2 12.06 -8.48 -0.73
C ILE A 2 11.77 -7.98 0.70
N THR A 3 11.70 -6.67 0.92
CA THR A 3 11.48 -6.08 2.25
C THR A 3 10.14 -6.48 2.84
N ALA A 4 9.04 -6.29 2.11
CA ALA A 4 7.71 -6.70 2.54
C ALA A 4 7.63 -8.20 2.88
N HIS A 5 8.33 -9.04 2.13
CA HIS A 5 8.39 -10.48 2.41
C HIS A 5 9.16 -10.80 3.69
N ARG A 6 10.30 -10.12 3.92
CA ARG A 6 11.16 -10.35 5.09
C ARG A 6 10.64 -9.70 6.37
N GLN A 7 9.91 -8.59 6.28
CA GLN A 7 9.53 -7.74 7.41
C GLN A 7 8.01 -7.65 7.61
N GLY A 8 7.20 -8.25 6.74
CA GLY A 8 5.74 -8.17 6.79
C GLY A 8 5.16 -6.89 6.17
N SER A 9 5.93 -5.81 6.10
CA SER A 9 5.54 -4.54 5.46
C SER A 9 6.73 -3.86 4.78
N CYS A 10 6.47 -2.85 3.95
CA CYS A 10 7.48 -2.01 3.33
C CYS A 10 6.89 -0.66 2.95
N VAL A 11 7.61 0.43 3.24
CA VAL A 11 7.26 1.77 2.77
C VAL A 11 7.46 1.83 1.26
N VAL A 12 6.39 2.18 0.53
CA VAL A 12 6.44 2.36 -0.93
C VAL A 12 6.77 3.80 -1.30
N ALA A 13 6.15 4.76 -0.62
CA ALA A 13 6.39 6.20 -0.76
C ALA A 13 5.68 6.98 0.36
N VAL A 14 6.10 8.22 0.57
CA VAL A 14 5.47 9.18 1.48
C VAL A 14 4.80 10.29 0.65
N PHE A 15 3.57 10.65 1.01
CA PHE A 15 2.79 11.69 0.34
C PHE A 15 1.96 12.48 1.37
N THR A 16 1.37 13.59 0.91
CA THR A 16 0.26 14.22 1.62
C THR A 16 -0.89 13.22 1.82
N ARG A 17 -1.54 13.26 2.98
CA ARG A 17 -2.57 12.31 3.41
C ARG A 17 -3.54 11.88 2.30
N ASP A 18 -4.21 12.83 1.64
CA ASP A 18 -5.24 12.53 0.64
C ASP A 18 -4.69 11.73 -0.56
N VAL A 19 -3.44 12.01 -0.95
CA VAL A 19 -2.74 11.31 -2.03
C VAL A 19 -2.34 9.91 -1.59
N ALA A 20 -1.87 9.75 -0.34
CA ALA A 20 -1.51 8.46 0.23
C ALA A 20 -2.75 7.54 0.31
N GLU A 21 -3.85 8.04 0.86
CA GLU A 21 -5.12 7.30 0.98
C GLU A 21 -5.66 6.91 -0.41
N THR A 22 -5.66 7.85 -1.37
CA THR A 22 -6.12 7.58 -2.74
C THR A 22 -5.28 6.50 -3.43
N LYS A 23 -3.96 6.54 -3.28
CA LYS A 23 -3.06 5.55 -3.92
C LYS A 23 -3.18 4.18 -3.27
N ALA A 24 -3.23 4.12 -1.94
CA ALA A 24 -3.39 2.86 -1.20
C ALA A 24 -4.72 2.16 -1.58
N GLY A 25 -5.82 2.92 -1.65
CA GLY A 25 -7.11 2.40 -2.09
C GLY A 25 -7.07 1.84 -3.51
N ARG A 26 -6.64 2.64 -4.48
CA ARG A 26 -6.58 2.22 -5.90
C ARG A 26 -5.70 0.98 -6.13
N ALA A 27 -4.57 0.89 -5.45
CA ALA A 27 -3.67 -0.25 -5.58
C ALA A 27 -4.28 -1.53 -4.99
N THR A 28 -4.97 -1.41 -3.85
CA THR A 28 -5.71 -2.52 -3.22
C THR A 28 -6.87 -2.97 -4.10
N ASP A 29 -7.64 -2.03 -4.66
CA ASP A 29 -8.75 -2.31 -5.56
C ASP A 29 -8.28 -3.02 -6.84
N ALA A 30 -7.14 -2.62 -7.41
CA ALA A 30 -6.55 -3.28 -8.57
C ALA A 30 -6.17 -4.74 -8.26
N GLY A 31 -5.59 -5.00 -7.07
CA GLY A 31 -5.31 -6.36 -6.60
C GLY A 31 -6.58 -7.19 -6.45
N LYS A 32 -7.61 -6.62 -5.82
CA LYS A 32 -8.92 -7.24 -5.64
C LYS A 32 -9.60 -7.54 -6.98
N ALA A 33 -9.57 -6.61 -7.93
CA ALA A 33 -10.15 -6.79 -9.27
C ALA A 33 -9.47 -7.93 -10.06
N ALA A 34 -8.19 -8.17 -9.78
CA ALA A 34 -7.44 -9.29 -10.34
C ALA A 34 -7.56 -10.60 -9.52
N GLY A 35 -8.36 -10.62 -8.44
CA GLY A 35 -8.56 -11.80 -7.60
C GLY A 35 -7.43 -12.09 -6.60
N PHE A 36 -6.56 -11.12 -6.32
CA PHE A 36 -5.44 -11.28 -5.40
C PHE A 36 -5.72 -10.63 -4.03
N PRO A 37 -5.18 -11.18 -2.93
CA PRO A 37 -5.32 -10.62 -1.59
C PRO A 37 -4.36 -9.44 -1.30
N LEU A 38 -3.92 -8.73 -2.34
CA LEU A 38 -2.96 -7.63 -2.23
C LEU A 38 -3.55 -6.45 -1.44
N THR A 39 -2.80 -5.93 -0.47
CA THR A 39 -3.24 -4.84 0.42
C THR A 39 -2.18 -3.76 0.51
N PHE A 40 -2.62 -2.49 0.43
CA PHE A 40 -1.83 -1.30 0.75
C PHE A 40 -2.54 -0.49 1.83
N ALA A 41 -1.78 0.13 2.72
CA ALA A 41 -2.27 0.99 3.79
C ALA A 41 -1.54 2.34 3.78
N ALA A 42 -2.16 3.36 4.37
CA ALA A 42 -1.56 4.67 4.60
C ALA A 42 -1.47 4.95 6.10
N GLU A 43 -0.30 5.37 6.56
CA GLU A 43 -0.01 5.73 7.96
C GLU A 43 0.80 7.05 8.01
N PRO A 44 0.66 7.87 9.08
CA PRO A 44 1.51 9.05 9.27
C PRO A 44 2.99 8.68 9.38
N GLU A 45 3.86 9.57 8.89
CA GLU A 45 5.31 9.45 9.14
C GLU A 45 5.67 9.83 10.60
N GLU A 46 6.78 9.29 11.12
CA GLU A 46 7.33 9.62 12.44
C GLU A 46 7.86 11.06 12.52
#